data_AF-A0A925BSX0-F1
#
_entry.id   AF-A0A925BSX0-F1
#
_cell.length_a   1.000
_cell.length_b   1.000
_cell.length_c   1.000
_cell.angle_alpha   90.00
_cell.angle_beta   90.00
_cell.angle_gamma   90.00
#
_symmetry.space_group_name_H-M   'P 1'
#
loop_
_entity.id
_entity.type
_entity.pdbx_description
1 polymer ?
#
loop_
_entity_poly.entity_id
_entity_poly.type
_entity_poly.pdbx_seq_one_letter_code
_entity_poly.pdbx_strand_id
1 'polypeptide(L)' 'MEAFLEWEQATQQRAETKGIEQGQRSLILRLLARRVGEVPEAARSQIDALSLIQLESLGEALLDFSNLADLEAWLAEQE' A
#
# COMPACT_ATOMS: atom_id res chain seq x y z
N MET A 1 3.38 25.73 26.54
CA MET A 1 2.03 25.14 26.45
C MET A 1 1.67 24.87 25.00
N GLU A 2 1.88 25.83 24.10
CA GLU A 2 1.69 25.67 22.64
C GLU A 2 2.54 24.54 22.03
N ALA A 3 3.84 24.49 22.31
CA ALA A 3 4.72 23.43 21.78
C ALA A 3 4.32 22.00 22.19
N PHE A 4 3.61 21.83 23.32
CA PHE A 4 3.11 20.52 23.74
C PHE A 4 1.86 20.12 22.93
N LEU A 5 0.93 21.07 22.73
CA LEU A 5 -0.28 20.87 21.94
C LEU A 5 0.04 20.59 20.46
N GLU A 6 1.02 21.32 19.90
CA GLU A 6 1.48 21.10 18.52
C GLU A 6 2.09 19.70 18.35
N TRP A 7 2.87 19.24 19.33
CA TRP A 7 3.46 17.90 19.30
C TRP A 7 2.41 16.80 19.44
N GLU A 8 1.42 16.98 20.31
CA GLU A 8 0.29 16.06 20.46
C GLU A 8 -0.53 15.97 19.17
N GLN A 9 -0.85 17.10 18.53
CA GLN A 9 -1.54 17.12 17.24
C GLN A 9 -0.71 16.44 16.14
N ALA A 10 0.58 16.75 16.05
CA ALA A 10 1.47 16.14 15.05
C ALA A 10 1.62 14.62 15.23
N THR A 11 1.65 14.14 16.47
CA THR A 11 1.73 12.70 16.77
C THR A 11 0.42 11.98 16.46
N GLN A 12 -0.72 12.58 16.80
CA GLN A 12 -2.04 12.06 16.43
C GLN A 12 -2.18 11.96 14.91
N GLN A 13 -1.85 13.04 14.19
CA GLN A 13 -1.96 13.06 12.73
C GLN A 13 -1.04 12.02 12.08
N ARG A 14 0.20 11.86 12.57
CA ARG A 14 1.09 10.79 12.12
C ARG A 14 0.54 9.39 12.39
N ALA A 15 -0.12 9.18 13.53
CA ALA A 15 -0.73 7.89 13.85
C ALA A 15 -1.89 7.57 12.90
N GLU A 16 -2.76 8.56 12.63
CA GLU A 16 -3.87 8.43 11.69
C GLU A 16 -3.36 8.12 10.27
N THR A 17 -2.38 8.86 9.76
CA THR A 17 -1.80 8.62 8.44
C THR A 17 -1.18 7.23 8.34
N LYS A 18 -0.40 6.80 9.35
CA LYS A 18 0.18 5.45 9.36
C LYS A 18 -0.89 4.36 9.41
N GLY A 19 -1.96 4.57 10.16
CA GLY A 19 -3.07 3.62 10.24
C GLY A 19 -3.78 3.46 8.89
N ILE A 20 -4.00 4.56 8.17
CA ILE A 20 -4.58 4.54 6.82
C ILE A 20 -3.67 3.77 5.86
N GLU A 21 -2.37 4.08 5.85
CA GLU A 21 -1.41 3.42 4.94
C GLU A 21 -1.30 1.91 5.19
N GLN A 22 -1.21 1.49 6.46
CA GLN A 22 -1.20 0.08 6.83
C GLN A 22 -2.51 -0.62 6.44
N GLY A 23 -3.65 0.05 6.63
CA GLY A 23 -4.96 -0.46 6.25
C GLY A 23 -5.10 -0.67 4.74
N GLN A 24 -4.70 0.31 3.94
CA GLN A 24 -4.71 0.21 2.48
C GLN A 24 -3.82 -0.93 1.99
N ARG A 25 -2.57 -1.00 2.49
CA ARG A 25 -1.63 -2.06 2.12
C ARG A 25 -2.16 -3.46 2.46
N SER A 26 -2.70 -3.64 3.67
CA SER A 26 -3.32 -4.90 4.09
C SER A 26 -4.52 -5.28 3.21
N LEU A 27 -5.32 -4.30 2.79
CA LEU A 27 -6.44 -4.54 1.88
C LEU A 27 -5.94 -4.97 0.49
N ILE A 28 -4.99 -4.23 -0.09
CA ILE A 28 -4.41 -4.52 -1.41
C ILE A 28 -3.82 -5.92 -1.45
N LEU A 29 -2.99 -6.30 -0.47
CA LEU A 29 -2.40 -7.65 -0.43
C LEU A 29 -3.45 -8.76 -0.40
N ARG A 30 -4.55 -8.57 0.35
CA ARG A 30 -5.66 -9.53 0.38
C ARG A 30 -6.44 -9.58 -0.93
N LEU A 31 -6.62 -8.45 -1.62
CA LEU A 31 -7.29 -8.38 -2.91
C LEU A 31 -6.45 -9.02 -4.01
N LEU A 32 -5.15 -8.72 -4.06
CA LEU A 32 -4.20 -9.38 -4.96
C LEU A 32 -4.22 -10.89 -4.75
N ALA A 33 -4.15 -11.35 -3.49
CA ALA A 33 -4.21 -12.79 -3.19
C ALA A 33 -5.46 -13.48 -3.75
N ARG A 34 -6.59 -12.75 -3.82
CA ARG A 34 -7.85 -13.25 -4.40
C ARG A 34 -7.90 -13.14 -5.93
N ARG A 35 -7.27 -12.12 -6.50
CA ARG A 35 -7.34 -11.79 -7.93
C ARG A 35 -6.34 -12.57 -8.76
N VAL A 36 -5.09 -12.67 -8.29
CA VAL A 36 -3.96 -13.24 -9.03
C VAL A 36 -3.41 -14.53 -8.42
N GLY A 37 -3.92 -14.94 -7.25
CA GLY A 37 -3.44 -16.11 -6.51
C GLY A 37 -2.33 -15.76 -5.51
N GLU A 38 -1.48 -16.72 -5.17
CA GLU A 38 -0.42 -16.50 -4.18
C GLU A 38 0.53 -15.36 -4.61
N VAL A 39 0.62 -14.31 -3.79
CA VAL A 39 1.56 -13.19 -4.00
C VAL A 39 2.90 -13.56 -3.37
N PRO A 40 3.99 -13.71 -4.15
CA PRO A 40 5.31 -14.08 -3.65
C PRO A 40 5.90 -13.02 -2.71
N GLU A 41 6.79 -13.45 -1.81
CA GLU A 41 7.43 -12.56 -0.82
C GLU A 41 8.20 -11.39 -1.46
N ALA A 42 8.80 -11.60 -2.62
CA ALA A 42 9.49 -10.54 -3.36
C ALA A 42 8.52 -9.43 -3.80
N ALA A 43 7.36 -9.79 -4.34
CA ALA A 43 6.32 -8.83 -4.71
C ALA A 43 5.73 -8.13 -3.49
N ARG A 44 5.51 -8.86 -2.38
CA ARG A 44 5.07 -8.27 -1.10
C ARG A 44 6.07 -7.22 -0.60
N SER A 45 7.37 -7.52 -0.65
CA SER A 45 8.41 -6.60 -0.21
C SER A 45 8.43 -5.31 -1.06
N GLN A 46 8.16 -5.41 -2.37
CA GLN A 46 8.02 -4.22 -3.22
C GLN A 46 6.76 -3.42 -2.87
N ILE A 47 5.63 -4.10 -2.66
CA ILE A 47 4.36 -3.47 -2.23
C ILE A 47 4.51 -2.76 -0.87
N ASP A 48 5.29 -3.35 0.04
CA ASP A 48 5.62 -2.75 1.33
C ASP A 48 6.43 -1.45 1.19
N ALA A 49 7.24 -1.33 0.13
CA ALA A 49 8.04 -0.15 -0.18
C ALA A 49 7.28 0.94 -0.96
N LEU A 50 6.09 0.64 -1.50
CA LEU A 50 5.30 1.62 -2.25
C LEU A 50 4.85 2.78 -1.36
N SER A 51 4.89 3.99 -1.93
CA SER A 51 4.26 5.17 -1.35
C SER A 51 2.74 5.03 -1.30
N LEU A 52 2.07 5.86 -0.49
CA LEU A 52 0.60 5.89 -0.42
C LEU A 52 -0.05 6.09 -1.79
N ILE A 53 0.49 7.01 -2.60
CA ILE A 53 -0.02 7.31 -3.94
C ILE A 53 0.10 6.09 -4.87
N GLN A 54 1.22 5.36 -4.78
CA GLN A 54 1.40 4.13 -5.56
C GLN A 54 0.48 3.01 -5.07
N LEU A 55 0.21 2.91 -3.76
CA LEU A 55 -0.78 1.97 -3.24
C LEU A 55 -2.19 2.28 -3.76
N GLU A 56 -2.58 3.55 -3.80
CA GLU A 56 -3.87 3.96 -4.38
C GLU A 56 -3.95 3.59 -5.87
N SER A 57 -2.89 3.86 -6.63
CA SER A 57 -2.81 3.47 -8.05
C SER A 57 -2.85 1.95 -8.26
N LEU A 58 -2.14 1.18 -7.42
CA LEU A 58 -2.22 -0.29 -7.41
C LEU A 58 -3.65 -0.75 -7.10
N GLY A 59 -4.33 -0.05 -6.20
CA GLY A 59 -5.74 -0.22 -5.86
C GLY A 59 -6.69 -0.22 -7.06
N GLU A 60 -6.44 0.66 -8.02
CA GLU A 60 -7.20 0.75 -9.27
C GLU A 60 -6.75 -0.30 -10.27
N ALA A 61 -5.44 -0.41 -10.51
CA ALA A 61 -4.86 -1.33 -11.49
C ALA A 61 -5.18 -2.80 -11.20
N LEU A 62 -5.27 -3.17 -9.90
CA LEU A 62 -5.56 -4.57 -9.52
C LEU A 62 -6.92 -5.08 -10.04
N LEU A 63 -7.85 -4.17 -10.35
CA LEU A 63 -9.15 -4.55 -10.89
C LEU A 63 -9.02 -5.17 -12.30
N ASP A 64 -7.99 -4.76 -13.05
CA ASP A 64 -7.72 -5.23 -14.41
C ASP A 64 -6.80 -6.47 -14.45
N PHE A 65 -6.14 -6.81 -13.33
CA PHE A 65 -5.25 -7.97 -13.28
C PHE A 65 -6.01 -9.28 -13.48
N SER A 66 -5.43 -10.16 -14.29
CA SER A 66 -5.92 -11.50 -14.56
C SER A 66 -5.02 -12.58 -13.97
N ASN A 67 -3.73 -12.29 -13.78
CA ASN A 67 -2.74 -13.23 -13.25
C ASN A 67 -1.55 -12.51 -12.61
N LEU A 68 -0.61 -13.29 -12.04
CA LEU A 68 0.55 -12.75 -11.33
C LEU A 68 1.47 -11.92 -12.24
N ALA A 69 1.59 -12.24 -13.53
CA ALA A 69 2.45 -11.48 -14.44
C ALA A 69 1.97 -10.04 -14.65
N ASP A 70 0.65 -9.78 -14.52
CA ASP A 70 0.11 -8.42 -14.60
C ASP A 70 0.59 -7.57 -13.40
N LEU A 71 0.63 -8.18 -12.20
CA LEU A 71 1.19 -7.55 -11.00
C LEU A 71 2.70 -7.32 -11.15
N GLU A 72 3.44 -8.31 -11.64
CA GLU A 72 4.89 -8.19 -11.84
C GLU A 72 5.25 -7.10 -12.85
N ALA A 73 4.49 -7.00 -13.94
CA ALA A 73 4.64 -5.94 -14.93
C ALA A 73 4.37 -4.56 -14.33
N TRP A 74 3.25 -4.41 -13.59
CA TRP A 74 2.92 -3.14 -12.94
C TRP A 74 3.98 -2.71 -11.93
N LEU A 75 4.50 -3.66 -11.13
CA LEU A 75 5.55 -3.38 -10.15
C LEU A 75 6.88 -2.99 -10.80
N ALA A 76 7.23 -3.58 -11.94
CA ALA A 76 8.43 -3.20 -12.71
C ALA A 76 8.35 -1.77 -13.26
N GLU A 77 7.16 -1.21 -13.42
CA GLU A 77 6.95 0.19 -13.82
C GLU A 77 7.07 1.18 -12.64
N GLN A 78 7.21 0.68 -11.40
CA GLN A 78 7.31 1.51 -10.19
C GLN A 78 8.77 1.81 -9.75
N GLU A 79 9.76 1.53 -10.60
CA GLU A 79 11.16 1.93 -10.38
C GLU A 79 11.36 3.46 -10.32
#